data_AF-A0AAE8QSY7-F1
#
_entry.id   AF-A0AAE8QSY7-F1
#
_cell.length_a   1.000
_cell.length_b   1.000
_cell.length_c   1.000
_cell.angle_alpha   90.00
_cell.angle_beta   90.00
_cell.angle_gamma   90.00
#
_symmetry.space_group_name_H-M   'P 1'
#
loop_
_entity.id
_entity.type
_entity.pdbx_description
1 polymer ?
#
loop_
_entity_poly.entity_id
_entity_poly.type
_entity_poly.pdbx_seq_one_letter_code
_entity_poly.pdbx_strand_id
1 'polypeptide(L)'
;MKEFKDKLKEELRHDAPFTNDIKQRILQKKPMKRKLNWQVVSVSIAAFFMIGFMLFVEFSQKNNLQNASQQNELLPIVDDVSSLDIIEPNYAHLLGKQWMLHFLPMIIDKEAPITYGDYVAFYGTDGLVVSTVLGLGNDHVTMKQGQILVENTPLKVHGLNEQIKKEDINDPMKNPYFFHNFGTRPAPFNDKSISAKEKEMVVYDSDEGHTIMKISEGQLVGKVVGFQNFELTFELTEEEQQVFNAFKTDYNIEKLKNMTPQAITKMFLMSDIEKDFKTYEALFTTNKNEETESVRRYYEKTKIVRQELFTKEINRLIIANLFAGLEHAEFEQQTDTTGVVKFISLEGPTELGMEKNAQGIWQPAFSRGIY
;
A
#
# COMPACT_ATOMS: atom_id res chain seq x y z
N MET A 1 -11.17 -53.44 77.67
CA MET A 1 -11.04 -52.29 76.73
C MET A 1 -12.37 -51.57 76.44
N LYS A 2 -13.51 -52.28 76.44
CA LYS A 2 -14.85 -51.66 76.26
C LYS A 2 -15.30 -50.87 77.50
N GLU A 3 -15.15 -51.45 78.70
CA GLU A 3 -15.41 -50.75 79.98
C GLU A 3 -14.57 -49.48 80.17
N PHE A 4 -13.30 -49.50 79.78
CA PHE A 4 -12.43 -48.31 79.87
C PHE A 4 -12.95 -47.17 78.98
N LYS A 5 -13.47 -47.49 77.79
CA LYS A 5 -14.07 -46.50 76.88
C LYS A 5 -15.38 -45.93 77.41
N ASP A 6 -16.18 -46.76 78.06
CA ASP A 6 -17.48 -46.33 78.58
C ASP A 6 -17.30 -45.47 79.85
N LYS A 7 -16.35 -45.83 80.71
CA LYS A 7 -15.97 -45.04 81.89
C LYS A 7 -15.34 -43.69 81.52
N LEU A 8 -14.49 -43.65 80.50
CA LEU A 8 -13.91 -42.41 79.97
C LEU A 8 -14.98 -41.50 79.33
N LYS A 9 -16.01 -42.07 78.71
CA LYS A 9 -17.14 -41.30 78.13
C LYS A 9 -18.05 -40.68 79.20
N GLU A 10 -18.19 -41.36 80.33
CA GLU A 10 -18.99 -40.89 81.46
C GLU A 10 -18.27 -39.76 82.21
N GLU A 11 -16.96 -39.91 82.45
CA GLU A 11 -16.13 -38.86 83.06
C GLU A 11 -16.00 -37.60 82.18
N LEU A 12 -15.96 -37.74 80.85
CA LEU A 12 -15.93 -36.60 79.91
C LEU A 12 -17.23 -35.80 79.83
N ARG A 13 -18.33 -36.25 80.46
CA ARG A 13 -19.63 -35.55 80.44
C ARG A 13 -19.83 -34.61 81.62
N HIS A 14 -19.03 -34.69 82.69
CA HIS A 14 -19.32 -33.95 83.92
C HIS A 14 -18.30 -32.94 84.39
N ASP A 15 -17.05 -32.90 83.90
CA ASP A 15 -16.16 -31.77 84.18
C ASP A 15 -15.06 -31.62 83.12
N ALA A 16 -15.30 -30.79 82.10
CA ALA A 16 -14.23 -30.16 81.31
C ALA A 16 -14.81 -29.07 80.38
N PRO A 17 -14.25 -27.85 80.38
CA PRO A 17 -14.63 -26.82 79.42
C PRO A 17 -13.87 -27.09 78.12
N PHE A 18 -14.36 -28.01 77.30
CA PHE A 18 -13.82 -28.16 75.95
C PHE A 18 -14.33 -27.00 75.10
N THR A 19 -13.41 -26.11 74.72
CA THR A 19 -13.64 -25.04 73.75
C THR A 19 -14.18 -25.61 72.42
N ASN A 20 -15.05 -24.84 71.76
CA ASN A 20 -15.78 -25.23 70.54
C ASN A 20 -14.90 -25.81 69.42
N ASP A 21 -13.60 -25.52 69.41
CA ASP A 21 -12.61 -26.03 68.46
C ASP A 21 -12.41 -27.55 68.51
N ILE A 22 -12.46 -28.17 69.69
CA ILE A 22 -12.24 -29.62 69.82
C ILE A 22 -13.49 -30.40 69.35
N LYS A 23 -14.68 -29.83 69.53
CA LYS A 23 -15.93 -30.38 68.97
C LYS A 23 -15.92 -30.38 67.43
N GLN A 24 -15.39 -29.33 66.80
CA GLN A 24 -15.30 -29.26 65.33
C GLN A 24 -14.31 -30.28 64.75
N ARG A 25 -13.17 -30.55 65.42
CA ARG A 25 -12.19 -31.53 64.93
C ARG A 25 -12.68 -32.98 65.00
N ILE A 26 -13.53 -33.32 65.96
CA ILE A 26 -14.07 -34.69 66.11
C ILE A 26 -15.23 -34.96 65.14
N LEU A 27 -15.97 -33.92 64.73
CA LEU A 27 -17.17 -34.04 63.87
C LEU A 27 -16.89 -33.89 62.37
N GLN A 28 -15.70 -33.47 61.94
CA GLN A 28 -15.39 -33.41 60.51
C GLN A 28 -15.19 -34.82 59.93
N LYS A 29 -16.19 -35.27 59.14
CA LYS A 29 -16.06 -36.43 58.25
C LYS A 29 -14.83 -36.24 57.35
N LYS A 30 -13.88 -37.17 57.41
CA LYS A 30 -12.74 -37.22 56.47
C LYS A 30 -13.25 -37.17 55.02
N PRO A 31 -12.68 -36.32 54.15
CA PRO A 31 -13.09 -36.29 52.75
C PRO A 31 -12.75 -37.64 52.10
N MET A 32 -13.77 -38.22 51.47
CA MET A 32 -13.66 -39.46 50.70
C MET A 32 -12.75 -39.18 49.49
N LYS A 33 -11.53 -39.72 49.49
CA LYS A 33 -10.63 -39.63 48.33
C LYS A 33 -11.27 -40.41 47.17
N ARG A 34 -11.99 -39.72 46.28
CA ARG A 34 -12.33 -40.24 44.96
C ARG A 34 -11.00 -40.43 44.22
N LYS A 35 -10.68 -41.68 43.86
CA LYS A 35 -9.61 -41.98 42.89
C LYS A 35 -10.05 -41.40 41.54
N LEU A 36 -9.77 -40.13 41.29
CA LEU A 36 -9.77 -39.65 39.91
C LEU A 36 -8.62 -40.34 39.20
N ASN A 37 -8.93 -41.02 38.10
CA ASN A 37 -7.93 -41.57 37.19
C ASN A 37 -7.13 -40.38 36.63
N TRP A 38 -5.94 -40.16 37.17
CA TRP A 38 -5.07 -39.05 36.78
C TRP A 38 -4.78 -39.03 35.28
N GLN A 39 -4.78 -40.20 34.63
CA GLN A 39 -4.67 -40.34 33.18
C GLN A 39 -5.85 -39.72 32.42
N VAL A 40 -7.07 -39.79 32.95
CA VAL A 40 -8.24 -39.17 32.31
C VAL A 40 -8.20 -37.65 32.49
N VAL A 41 -7.77 -37.19 33.66
CA VAL A 41 -7.61 -35.74 33.93
C VAL A 41 -6.51 -35.13 33.05
N SER A 42 -5.37 -35.81 32.90
CA SER A 42 -4.26 -35.33 32.06
C SER A 42 -4.63 -35.30 30.58
N VAL A 43 -5.36 -36.31 30.08
CA VAL A 43 -5.83 -36.34 28.69
C VAL A 43 -6.89 -35.26 28.45
N SER A 44 -7.82 -35.05 29.37
CA SER A 44 -8.80 -33.97 29.26
C SER A 44 -8.14 -32.59 29.26
N ILE A 45 -7.16 -32.34 30.14
CA ILE A 45 -6.43 -31.07 30.18
C ILE A 45 -5.68 -30.84 28.86
N ALA A 46 -4.97 -31.85 28.35
CA ALA A 46 -4.26 -31.74 27.07
C ALA A 46 -5.20 -31.48 25.89
N ALA A 47 -6.37 -32.13 25.86
CA ALA A 47 -7.39 -31.87 24.85
C ALA A 47 -7.96 -30.46 24.95
N PHE A 48 -8.21 -29.94 26.16
CA PHE A 48 -8.64 -28.55 26.36
C PHE A 48 -7.58 -27.54 25.93
N PHE A 49 -6.29 -27.81 26.18
CA PHE A 49 -5.20 -26.95 25.69
C PHE A 49 -5.08 -26.99 24.16
N MET A 50 -5.19 -28.15 23.53
CA MET A 50 -5.18 -28.28 22.06
C MET A 50 -6.37 -27.56 21.43
N ILE A 51 -7.58 -27.72 21.97
CA ILE A 51 -8.78 -27.02 21.49
C ILE A 51 -8.65 -25.52 21.73
N GLY A 52 -8.16 -25.10 22.90
CA GLY A 52 -7.92 -23.69 23.20
C GLY A 52 -6.88 -23.05 22.27
N PHE A 53 -5.81 -23.78 21.93
CA PHE A 53 -4.79 -23.33 21.00
C PHE A 53 -5.32 -23.24 19.56
N MET A 54 -6.08 -24.25 19.10
CA MET A 54 -6.73 -24.21 17.77
C MET A 54 -7.72 -23.05 17.67
N LEU A 55 -8.56 -22.84 18.69
CA LEU A 55 -9.49 -21.72 18.73
C LEU A 55 -8.77 -20.37 18.79
N PHE A 56 -7.62 -20.27 19.47
CA PHE A 56 -6.82 -19.05 19.50
C PHE A 56 -6.18 -18.76 18.14
N VAL A 57 -5.68 -19.79 17.44
CA VAL A 57 -5.13 -19.65 16.07
C VAL A 57 -6.23 -19.21 15.09
N GLU A 58 -7.40 -19.87 15.11
CA GLU A 58 -8.54 -19.49 14.27
C GLU A 58 -9.05 -18.07 14.58
N PHE A 59 -9.13 -17.70 15.86
CA PHE A 59 -9.58 -16.37 16.29
C PHE A 59 -8.56 -15.27 15.93
N SER A 60 -7.25 -15.57 16.03
CA SER A 60 -6.18 -14.68 15.61
C SER A 60 -6.19 -14.44 14.10
N GLN A 61 -6.29 -15.51 13.30
CA GLN A 61 -6.40 -15.42 11.84
C GLN A 61 -7.64 -14.63 11.41
N LYS A 62 -8.80 -14.89 12.03
CA LYS A 62 -10.05 -14.20 11.71
C LYS A 62 -10.02 -12.71 12.10
N ASN A 63 -9.40 -12.35 13.22
CA ASN A 63 -9.18 -10.96 13.60
C ASN A 63 -8.21 -10.25 12.65
N ASN A 64 -7.15 -10.92 12.20
CA ASN A 64 -6.21 -10.36 11.23
C ASN A 64 -6.87 -10.11 9.87
N LEU A 65 -7.69 -11.05 9.38
CA LEU A 65 -8.50 -10.87 8.16
C LEU A 65 -9.51 -9.71 8.29
N GLN A 66 -10.12 -9.52 9.46
CA GLN A 66 -11.03 -8.40 9.72
C GLN A 66 -10.30 -7.06 9.84
N ASN A 67 -9.12 -7.01 10.46
CA ASN A 67 -8.31 -5.80 10.54
C ASN A 67 -7.76 -5.38 9.18
N ALA A 68 -7.40 -6.33 8.31
CA ALA A 68 -6.98 -6.04 6.94
C ALA A 68 -8.06 -5.29 6.14
N SER A 69 -9.34 -5.54 6.44
CA SER A 69 -10.49 -4.83 5.85
C SER A 69 -10.47 -3.30 6.05
N GLN A 70 -9.63 -2.77 6.96
CA GLN A 70 -9.54 -1.33 7.26
C GLN A 70 -8.35 -0.64 6.61
N GLN A 71 -7.42 -1.36 6.00
CA GLN A 71 -6.14 -0.82 5.51
C GLN A 71 -6.27 -0.27 4.08
N ASN A 72 -7.04 0.81 3.92
CA ASN A 72 -7.18 1.54 2.64
C ASN A 72 -6.51 2.94 2.68
N GLU A 73 -5.85 3.29 3.78
CA GLU A 73 -5.12 4.55 3.88
C GLU A 73 -3.79 4.47 3.12
N LEU A 74 -3.39 5.58 2.50
CA LEU A 74 -2.09 5.70 1.86
C LEU A 74 -0.99 5.56 2.92
N LEU A 75 0.11 4.89 2.57
CA LEU A 75 1.30 4.90 3.43
C LEU A 75 1.80 6.34 3.60
N PRO A 76 2.41 6.67 4.74
CA PRO A 76 2.87 8.02 5.02
C PRO A 76 3.99 8.45 4.07
N ILE A 77 4.00 9.75 3.79
CA ILE A 77 5.12 10.46 3.16
C ILE A 77 5.99 10.98 4.30
N VAL A 78 7.29 10.69 4.28
CA VAL A 78 8.20 10.96 5.40
C VAL A 78 9.28 11.96 4.99
N ASP A 79 9.42 13.02 5.78
CA ASP A 79 10.39 14.11 5.52
C ASP A 79 11.81 13.73 5.97
N ASP A 80 11.96 13.25 7.20
CA ASP A 80 13.26 12.87 7.76
C ASP A 80 13.51 11.37 7.54
N VAL A 81 14.31 11.08 6.52
CA VAL A 81 14.71 9.72 6.14
C VAL A 81 16.16 9.40 6.51
N SER A 82 16.86 10.30 7.21
CA SER A 82 18.30 10.22 7.46
C SER A 82 18.77 8.98 8.22
N SER A 83 17.86 8.36 8.98
CA SER A 83 18.10 7.16 9.79
C SER A 83 17.30 5.93 9.32
N LEU A 84 16.62 6.05 8.17
CA LEU A 84 15.73 5.02 7.65
C LEU A 84 16.38 4.27 6.49
N ASP A 85 16.05 2.99 6.35
CA ASP A 85 16.46 2.20 5.21
C ASP A 85 15.56 2.55 4.01
N ILE A 86 16.17 3.08 2.94
CA ILE A 86 15.48 3.47 1.70
C ILE A 86 15.85 2.49 0.59
N ILE A 87 14.87 2.13 -0.23
CA ILE A 87 15.06 1.32 -1.42
C ILE A 87 14.46 1.98 -2.66
N GLU A 88 15.07 1.68 -3.80
CA GLU A 88 14.54 1.97 -5.13
C GLU A 88 14.26 0.62 -5.81
N PRO A 89 13.00 0.15 -5.79
CA PRO A 89 12.69 -1.14 -6.38
C PRO A 89 12.77 -1.08 -7.91
N ASN A 90 13.23 -2.18 -8.52
CA ASN A 90 13.16 -2.35 -9.97
C ASN A 90 11.71 -2.46 -10.44
N TYR A 91 10.85 -3.11 -9.63
CA TYR A 91 9.43 -3.29 -9.91
C TYR A 91 8.60 -3.08 -8.65
N ALA A 92 7.50 -2.33 -8.76
CA ALA A 92 6.63 -2.01 -7.65
C ALA A 92 5.16 -2.32 -7.99
N HIS A 93 4.71 -3.51 -7.59
CA HIS A 93 3.37 -4.01 -7.83
C HIS A 93 2.40 -3.58 -6.72
N LEU A 94 2.24 -2.27 -6.54
CA LEU A 94 1.35 -1.68 -5.54
C LEU A 94 -0.10 -1.72 -6.04
N LEU A 95 -0.99 -2.35 -5.29
CA LEU A 95 -2.42 -2.40 -5.61
C LEU A 95 -3.17 -1.16 -5.09
N GLY A 96 -4.43 -0.99 -5.52
CA GLY A 96 -5.33 -0.02 -4.92
C GLY A 96 -5.03 1.42 -5.30
N LYS A 97 -4.81 2.31 -4.32
CA LYS A 97 -4.50 3.74 -4.57
C LYS A 97 -2.99 4.02 -4.53
N GLN A 98 -2.22 3.13 -3.92
CA GLN A 98 -0.80 3.29 -3.64
C GLN A 98 0.04 3.16 -4.91
N TRP A 99 -0.51 2.55 -5.97
CA TRP A 99 0.11 2.50 -7.30
C TRP A 99 0.63 3.85 -7.76
N MET A 100 -0.03 4.98 -7.42
CA MET A 100 0.40 6.32 -7.85
C MET A 100 1.82 6.68 -7.39
N LEU A 101 2.32 5.99 -6.37
CA LEU A 101 3.60 6.22 -5.71
C LEU A 101 4.64 5.13 -6.07
N HIS A 102 4.36 4.29 -7.07
CA HIS A 102 5.18 3.11 -7.40
C HIS A 102 6.62 3.43 -7.82
N PHE A 103 6.88 4.63 -8.33
CA PHE A 103 8.22 5.08 -8.76
C PHE A 103 8.98 5.86 -7.67
N LEU A 104 8.36 6.10 -6.51
CA LEU A 104 9.04 6.82 -5.43
C LEU A 104 9.95 5.87 -4.65
N PRO A 105 11.11 6.36 -4.16
CA PRO A 105 11.88 5.64 -3.16
C PRO A 105 11.04 5.31 -1.93
N MET A 106 11.17 4.06 -1.50
CA MET A 106 10.33 3.46 -0.47
C MET A 106 11.13 3.24 0.80
N ILE A 107 10.51 3.50 1.93
CA ILE A 107 11.11 3.31 3.24
C ILE A 107 10.74 1.92 3.74
N ILE A 108 11.73 1.16 4.18
CA ILE A 108 11.54 -0.19 4.71
C ILE A 108 11.87 -0.28 6.20
N ASP A 109 11.14 -1.15 6.88
CA ASP A 109 11.45 -1.63 8.22
C ASP A 109 11.64 -3.15 8.17
N LYS A 110 12.81 -3.61 8.60
CA LYS A 110 13.20 -5.03 8.57
C LYS A 110 12.57 -5.83 9.72
N GLU A 111 12.20 -5.17 10.80
CA GLU A 111 11.70 -5.78 12.03
C GLU A 111 10.17 -5.61 12.18
N ALA A 112 9.56 -4.76 11.35
CA ALA A 112 8.12 -4.53 11.41
C ALA A 112 7.33 -5.82 11.11
N PRO A 113 6.30 -6.13 11.92
CA PRO A 113 5.44 -7.27 11.65
C PRO A 113 4.68 -7.07 10.34
N ILE A 114 4.64 -8.14 9.54
CA ILE A 114 3.94 -8.20 8.26
C ILE A 114 2.57 -8.83 8.46
N THR A 115 1.54 -8.17 7.91
CA THR A 115 0.16 -8.64 7.85
C THR A 115 -0.38 -8.58 6.41
N TYR A 116 -1.57 -9.11 6.19
CA TYR A 116 -2.26 -9.02 4.91
C TYR A 116 -2.44 -7.57 4.45
N GLY A 117 -2.21 -7.32 3.17
CA GLY A 117 -2.28 -5.98 2.60
C GLY A 117 -1.03 -5.15 2.82
N ASP A 118 -0.08 -5.55 3.67
CA ASP A 118 1.19 -4.83 3.70
C ASP A 118 1.93 -4.95 2.36
N TYR A 119 2.78 -3.98 2.08
CA TYR A 119 3.72 -4.03 0.98
C TYR A 119 5.06 -4.52 1.50
N VAL A 120 5.69 -5.47 0.80
CA VAL A 120 6.98 -6.03 1.19
C VAL A 120 7.96 -5.94 0.04
N ALA A 121 9.21 -5.62 0.37
CA ALA A 121 10.32 -5.64 -0.56
C ALA A 121 11.03 -7.00 -0.49
N PHE A 122 11.35 -7.60 -1.63
CA PHE A 122 12.03 -8.89 -1.71
C PHE A 122 12.88 -9.01 -2.97
N TYR A 123 13.88 -9.88 -2.94
CA TYR A 123 14.67 -10.21 -4.14
C TYR A 123 13.93 -11.24 -5.00
N GLY A 124 13.47 -10.77 -6.16
CA GLY A 124 12.93 -11.58 -7.24
C GLY A 124 14.03 -12.10 -8.19
N THR A 125 13.62 -12.67 -9.32
CA THR A 125 14.55 -13.13 -10.38
C THR A 125 15.26 -11.97 -11.06
N ASP A 126 14.55 -10.86 -11.23
CA ASP A 126 14.98 -9.73 -12.06
C ASP A 126 15.36 -8.48 -11.24
N GLY A 127 15.51 -8.64 -9.92
CA GLY A 127 15.97 -7.57 -9.03
C GLY A 127 15.12 -7.42 -7.79
N LEU A 128 15.14 -6.21 -7.23
CA LEU A 128 14.38 -5.83 -6.06
C LEU A 128 12.93 -5.53 -6.45
N VAL A 129 11.99 -6.26 -5.87
CA VAL A 129 10.56 -6.15 -6.15
C VAL A 129 9.82 -5.73 -4.89
N VAL A 130 8.85 -4.84 -5.03
CA VAL A 130 7.86 -4.54 -3.98
C VAL A 130 6.50 -5.06 -4.41
N SER A 131 5.82 -5.82 -3.55
CA SER A 131 4.48 -6.32 -3.85
C SER A 131 3.58 -6.41 -2.61
N THR A 132 2.28 -6.54 -2.86
CA THR A 132 1.24 -6.66 -1.83
C THR A 132 1.23 -8.07 -1.25
N VAL A 133 1.20 -8.19 0.07
CA VAL A 133 1.04 -9.45 0.81
C VAL A 133 -0.41 -9.90 0.77
N LEU A 134 -0.63 -11.09 0.22
CA LEU A 134 -1.95 -11.72 0.04
C LEU A 134 -2.14 -12.97 0.88
N GLY A 135 -1.06 -13.54 1.43
CA GLY A 135 -1.06 -14.73 2.27
C GLY A 135 0.15 -14.75 3.20
N LEU A 136 -0.06 -15.29 4.41
CA LEU A 136 0.96 -15.51 5.42
C LEU A 136 1.29 -17.00 5.55
N GLY A 137 2.23 -17.32 6.45
CA GLY A 137 2.68 -18.69 6.65
C GLY A 137 1.55 -19.64 7.04
N ASN A 138 1.52 -20.81 6.40
CA ASN A 138 0.49 -21.85 6.52
C ASN A 138 -0.87 -21.55 5.87
N ASP A 139 -1.03 -20.39 5.21
CA ASP A 139 -2.27 -20.08 4.50
C ASP A 139 -2.41 -20.84 3.18
N HIS A 140 -3.65 -21.17 2.84
CA HIS A 140 -4.08 -21.50 1.49
C HIS A 140 -4.73 -20.28 0.83
N VAL A 141 -4.06 -19.73 -0.18
CA VAL A 141 -4.48 -18.56 -0.95
C VAL A 141 -4.93 -18.99 -2.33
N THR A 142 -6.06 -18.48 -2.78
CA THR A 142 -6.59 -18.71 -4.13
C THR A 142 -6.95 -17.39 -4.79
N MET A 143 -6.44 -17.18 -5.99
CA MET A 143 -6.88 -16.14 -6.90
C MET A 143 -7.90 -16.69 -7.89
N LYS A 144 -9.04 -16.00 -8.02
CA LYS A 144 -10.07 -16.27 -9.03
C LYS A 144 -10.53 -14.97 -9.65
N GLN A 145 -10.17 -14.70 -10.90
CA GLN A 145 -10.59 -13.52 -11.64
C GLN A 145 -10.37 -12.22 -10.83
N GLY A 146 -9.16 -12.04 -10.29
CA GLY A 146 -8.81 -10.88 -9.46
C GLY A 146 -9.34 -10.91 -8.02
N GLN A 147 -10.23 -11.82 -7.66
CA GLN A 147 -10.59 -12.03 -6.25
C GLN A 147 -9.52 -12.86 -5.54
N ILE A 148 -9.08 -12.41 -4.37
CA ILE A 148 -8.19 -13.17 -3.49
C ILE A 148 -9.01 -13.78 -2.36
N LEU A 149 -8.85 -15.10 -2.17
CA LEU A 149 -9.46 -15.89 -1.11
C LEU A 149 -8.35 -16.47 -0.23
N VAL A 150 -8.38 -16.20 1.07
CA VAL A 150 -7.52 -16.84 2.08
C VAL A 150 -8.40 -17.78 2.89
N GLU A 151 -8.09 -19.08 2.90
CA GLU A 151 -8.94 -20.10 3.54
C GLU A 151 -10.42 -20.01 3.13
N ASN A 152 -10.65 -19.83 1.83
CA ASN A 152 -11.98 -19.61 1.22
C ASN A 152 -12.72 -18.33 1.67
N THR A 153 -12.05 -17.42 2.38
CA THR A 153 -12.59 -16.12 2.79
C THR A 153 -12.04 -15.01 1.90
N PRO A 154 -12.89 -14.16 1.30
CA PRO A 154 -12.42 -13.01 0.51
C PRO A 154 -11.53 -12.07 1.34
N LEU A 155 -10.33 -11.81 0.83
CA LEU A 155 -9.42 -10.82 1.38
C LEU A 155 -9.82 -9.43 0.90
N LYS A 156 -9.93 -8.49 1.84
CA LYS A 156 -10.42 -7.12 1.59
C LYS A 156 -9.34 -6.08 1.85
N VAL A 157 -8.36 -5.96 0.97
CA VAL A 157 -7.26 -4.98 1.09
C VAL A 157 -7.08 -4.24 -0.22
N HIS A 158 -6.76 -2.94 -0.19
CA HIS A 158 -6.43 -2.16 -1.39
C HIS A 158 -7.46 -2.25 -2.52
N GLY A 159 -8.75 -2.31 -2.17
CA GLY A 159 -9.84 -2.46 -3.14
C GLY A 159 -10.07 -3.88 -3.66
N LEU A 160 -9.26 -4.87 -3.26
CA LEU A 160 -9.58 -6.29 -3.44
C LEU A 160 -10.86 -6.62 -2.67
N ASN A 161 -11.79 -7.31 -3.32
CA ASN A 161 -13.01 -7.77 -2.65
C ASN A 161 -13.69 -8.89 -3.46
N GLU A 162 -14.31 -8.52 -4.57
CA GLU A 162 -15.07 -9.42 -5.44
C GLU A 162 -14.29 -9.72 -6.72
N GLN A 163 -14.78 -10.68 -7.49
CA GLN A 163 -14.22 -10.98 -8.81
C GLN A 163 -14.40 -9.77 -9.74
N ILE A 164 -13.38 -9.50 -10.55
CA ILE A 164 -13.42 -8.41 -11.52
C ILE A 164 -14.29 -8.82 -12.70
N LYS A 165 -15.44 -8.16 -12.82
CA LYS A 165 -16.38 -8.37 -13.93
C LYS A 165 -15.79 -7.82 -15.22
N LYS A 166 -16.21 -8.40 -16.35
CA LYS A 166 -15.68 -8.06 -17.68
C LYS A 166 -15.85 -6.56 -18.00
N GLU A 167 -16.97 -5.98 -17.59
CA GLU A 167 -17.29 -4.57 -17.75
C GLU A 167 -16.40 -3.63 -16.91
N ASP A 168 -15.85 -4.12 -15.80
CA ASP A 168 -15.04 -3.33 -14.86
C ASP A 168 -13.53 -3.48 -15.11
N ILE A 169 -13.09 -4.38 -16.01
CA ILE A 169 -11.67 -4.62 -16.30
C ILE A 169 -10.91 -3.33 -16.66
N ASN A 170 -11.56 -2.43 -17.41
CA ASN A 170 -10.98 -1.16 -17.85
C ASN A 170 -11.39 0.03 -16.97
N ASP A 171 -12.01 -0.21 -15.81
CA ASP A 171 -12.45 0.83 -14.89
C ASP A 171 -11.39 1.02 -13.78
N PRO A 172 -10.58 2.11 -13.81
CA PRO A 172 -9.54 2.36 -12.80
C PRO A 172 -10.11 2.57 -11.39
N MET A 173 -11.41 2.82 -11.25
CA MET A 173 -12.07 3.02 -9.95
C MET A 173 -12.59 1.71 -9.34
N LYS A 174 -12.65 0.63 -10.12
CA LYS A 174 -13.19 -0.66 -9.69
C LYS A 174 -12.23 -1.82 -9.85
N ASN A 175 -11.21 -1.68 -10.71
CA ASN A 175 -10.19 -2.68 -10.91
C ASN A 175 -8.88 -2.25 -10.20
N PRO A 176 -8.55 -2.81 -9.03
CA PRO A 176 -7.32 -2.48 -8.30
C PRO A 176 -6.03 -2.93 -9.02
N TYR A 177 -6.17 -3.73 -10.09
CA TYR A 177 -5.08 -4.19 -10.94
C TYR A 177 -4.87 -3.30 -12.17
N PHE A 178 -5.74 -2.30 -12.39
CA PHE A 178 -5.82 -1.54 -13.64
C PHE A 178 -4.47 -0.95 -14.08
N PHE A 179 -3.68 -0.43 -13.13
CA PHE A 179 -2.41 0.25 -13.39
C PHE A 179 -1.22 -0.69 -13.61
N HIS A 180 -1.44 -2.00 -13.55
CA HIS A 180 -0.44 -3.03 -13.91
C HIS A 180 -0.63 -3.55 -15.34
N ASN A 181 -1.46 -2.88 -16.15
CA ASN A 181 -1.69 -3.22 -17.56
C ASN A 181 -0.70 -2.47 -18.47
N PHE A 182 0.44 -3.08 -18.76
CA PHE A 182 1.49 -2.49 -19.61
C PHE A 182 1.24 -2.56 -21.13
N GLY A 183 0.02 -2.90 -21.56
CA GLY A 183 -0.31 -3.17 -22.96
C GLY A 183 -1.59 -2.49 -23.47
N THR A 184 -1.83 -2.61 -24.77
CA THR A 184 -3.08 -2.14 -25.42
C THR A 184 -4.31 -2.98 -25.05
N ARG A 185 -4.08 -4.13 -24.43
CA ARG A 185 -5.11 -5.02 -23.90
C ARG A 185 -4.86 -5.26 -22.42
N PRO A 186 -5.93 -5.39 -21.61
CA PRO A 186 -5.80 -5.80 -20.22
C PRO A 186 -5.06 -7.14 -20.13
N ALA A 187 -4.15 -7.23 -19.17
CA ALA A 187 -3.49 -8.47 -18.83
C ALA A 187 -4.54 -9.47 -18.32
N PRO A 188 -4.42 -10.75 -18.66
CA PRO A 188 -5.33 -11.77 -18.17
C PRO A 188 -5.18 -11.96 -16.65
N PHE A 189 -6.26 -12.40 -16.01
CA PHE A 189 -6.19 -12.95 -14.66
C PHE A 189 -5.83 -14.43 -14.76
N ASN A 190 -4.71 -14.80 -14.14
CA ASN A 190 -4.25 -16.19 -14.10
C ASN A 190 -4.63 -16.81 -12.76
N ASP A 191 -5.79 -17.46 -12.74
CA ASP A 191 -6.33 -18.16 -11.58
C ASP A 191 -5.32 -19.18 -11.04
N LYS A 192 -5.08 -19.13 -9.73
CA LYS A 192 -4.01 -19.93 -9.10
C LYS A 192 -4.34 -20.17 -7.64
N SER A 193 -3.98 -21.36 -7.14
CA SER A 193 -4.11 -21.72 -5.73
C SER A 193 -2.74 -22.13 -5.18
N ILE A 194 -2.39 -21.58 -4.03
CA ILE A 194 -1.08 -21.71 -3.41
C ILE A 194 -1.26 -22.00 -1.92
N SER A 195 -0.56 -23.03 -1.42
CA SER A 195 -0.35 -23.21 0.02
C SER A 195 1.05 -22.76 0.40
N ALA A 196 1.13 -21.80 1.32
CA ALA A 196 2.36 -21.32 1.93
C ALA A 196 2.76 -22.23 3.11
N LYS A 197 4.05 -22.45 3.29
CA LYS A 197 4.60 -23.03 4.53
C LYS A 197 4.79 -21.95 5.59
N GLU A 198 5.09 -22.35 6.82
CA GLU A 198 5.30 -21.45 7.97
C GLU A 198 6.24 -20.25 7.70
N LYS A 199 7.30 -20.43 6.90
CA LYS A 199 8.29 -19.39 6.54
C LYS A 199 8.15 -18.89 5.09
N GLU A 200 6.96 -19.01 4.52
CA GLU A 200 6.62 -18.53 3.18
C GLU A 200 5.48 -17.50 3.28
N MET A 201 5.42 -16.60 2.31
CA MET A 201 4.31 -15.67 2.10
C MET A 201 3.80 -15.79 0.67
N VAL A 202 2.55 -15.40 0.45
CA VAL A 202 1.96 -15.26 -0.88
C VAL A 202 1.83 -13.78 -1.21
N VAL A 203 2.35 -13.36 -2.36
CA VAL A 203 2.31 -11.96 -2.82
C VAL A 203 1.67 -11.86 -4.20
N TYR A 204 1.23 -10.66 -4.56
CA TYR A 204 0.77 -10.35 -5.91
C TYR A 204 1.94 -10.38 -6.92
N ASP A 205 1.65 -10.79 -8.14
CA ASP A 205 2.61 -10.86 -9.25
C ASP A 205 1.91 -10.41 -10.54
N SER A 206 2.62 -9.66 -11.38
CA SER A 206 2.10 -9.12 -12.65
C SER A 206 2.88 -9.54 -13.89
N ASP A 207 3.99 -10.28 -13.75
CA ASP A 207 4.95 -10.47 -14.85
C ASP A 207 4.37 -11.28 -16.02
N GLU A 208 3.53 -12.27 -15.73
CA GLU A 208 2.85 -13.10 -16.74
C GLU A 208 1.34 -12.78 -16.84
N GLY A 209 0.94 -11.61 -16.34
CA GLY A 209 -0.45 -11.25 -16.09
C GLY A 209 -0.78 -11.26 -14.60
N HIS A 210 -2.01 -10.89 -14.24
CA HIS A 210 -2.39 -10.73 -12.84
C HIS A 210 -2.48 -12.10 -12.16
N THR A 211 -1.52 -12.42 -11.28
CA THR A 211 -1.44 -13.68 -10.56
C THR A 211 -0.91 -13.52 -9.14
N ILE A 212 -0.62 -14.65 -8.50
CA ILE A 212 0.01 -14.73 -7.18
C ILE A 212 1.25 -15.62 -7.23
N MET A 213 2.24 -15.31 -6.39
CA MET A 213 3.46 -16.11 -6.25
C MET A 213 3.82 -16.31 -4.79
N LYS A 214 4.72 -17.26 -4.54
CA LYS A 214 5.30 -17.48 -3.22
C LYS A 214 6.67 -16.84 -3.11
N ILE A 215 6.93 -16.27 -1.95
CA ILE A 215 8.26 -15.85 -1.53
C ILE A 215 8.61 -16.53 -0.21
N SER A 216 9.89 -16.82 -0.02
CA SER A 216 10.41 -17.31 1.27
C SER A 216 10.92 -16.15 2.13
N GLU A 217 10.96 -16.37 3.45
CA GLU A 217 11.57 -15.43 4.41
C GLU A 217 13.00 -15.02 4.00
N GLY A 218 13.77 -15.93 3.39
CA GLY A 218 15.14 -15.64 2.93
C GLY A 218 15.24 -14.68 1.73
N GLN A 219 14.13 -14.40 1.04
CA GLN A 219 14.08 -13.40 -0.04
C GLN A 219 13.67 -12.01 0.47
N LEU A 220 13.09 -11.94 1.67
CA LEU A 220 12.53 -10.72 2.23
C LEU A 220 13.64 -9.72 2.55
N VAL A 221 13.43 -8.48 2.15
CA VAL A 221 14.27 -7.33 2.52
C VAL A 221 13.65 -6.58 3.68
N GLY A 222 12.34 -6.34 3.66
CA GLY A 222 11.60 -5.68 4.75
C GLY A 222 10.19 -5.28 4.35
N LYS A 223 9.42 -4.78 5.30
CA LYS A 223 8.09 -4.20 5.08
C LYS A 223 8.23 -2.75 4.64
N VAL A 224 7.48 -2.33 3.62
CA VAL A 224 7.40 -0.93 3.23
C VAL A 224 6.48 -0.19 4.20
N VAL A 225 7.00 0.85 4.83
CA VAL A 225 6.33 1.63 5.88
C VAL A 225 6.04 3.07 5.47
N GLY A 226 6.57 3.53 4.33
CA GLY A 226 6.36 4.89 3.83
C GLY A 226 7.05 5.16 2.51
N PHE A 227 6.88 6.37 2.02
CA PHE A 227 7.57 6.91 0.84
C PHE A 227 8.42 8.11 1.26
N GLN A 228 9.58 8.28 0.62
CA GLN A 228 10.41 9.45 0.83
C GLN A 228 9.69 10.71 0.30
N ASN A 229 9.71 11.79 1.08
CA ASN A 229 9.26 13.09 0.60
C ASN A 229 10.31 13.75 -0.32
N PHE A 230 9.83 14.51 -1.31
CA PHE A 230 10.64 15.34 -2.18
C PHE A 230 10.09 16.76 -2.18
N GLU A 231 10.96 17.73 -1.91
CA GLU A 231 10.61 19.14 -2.04
C GLU A 231 10.78 19.62 -3.47
N LEU A 232 9.88 20.51 -3.87
CA LEU A 232 9.91 21.11 -5.20
C LEU A 232 11.16 21.99 -5.32
N THR A 233 11.99 21.73 -6.33
CA THR A 233 13.25 22.45 -6.54
C THR A 233 13.07 23.78 -7.29
N PHE A 234 11.88 24.02 -7.83
CA PHE A 234 11.54 25.22 -8.57
C PHE A 234 10.28 25.88 -8.03
N GLU A 235 10.22 27.20 -8.17
CA GLU A 235 9.01 27.98 -7.98
C GLU A 235 8.85 28.94 -9.18
N LEU A 236 7.66 29.51 -9.32
CA LEU A 236 7.46 30.63 -10.23
C LEU A 236 8.08 31.87 -9.59
N THR A 237 8.95 32.57 -10.32
CA THR A 237 9.40 33.90 -9.92
C THR A 237 8.23 34.88 -9.84
N GLU A 238 8.41 36.04 -9.22
CA GLU A 238 7.34 37.04 -9.13
C GLU A 238 6.81 37.46 -10.51
N GLU A 239 7.69 37.59 -11.50
CA GLU A 239 7.31 37.91 -12.89
C GLU A 239 6.54 36.76 -13.53
N GLU A 240 7.04 35.52 -13.43
CA GLU A 240 6.37 34.32 -13.93
C GLU A 240 4.97 34.19 -13.30
N GLN A 241 4.85 34.38 -11.99
CA GLN A 241 3.59 34.28 -11.26
C GLN A 241 2.58 35.36 -11.69
N GLN A 242 3.04 36.60 -11.93
CA GLN A 242 2.18 37.68 -12.44
C GLN A 242 1.62 37.35 -13.82
N VAL A 243 2.49 36.88 -14.74
CA VAL A 243 2.08 36.47 -16.08
C VAL A 243 1.14 35.26 -16.02
N PHE A 244 1.43 34.29 -15.17
CA PHE A 244 0.60 33.10 -14.97
C PHE A 244 -0.80 33.48 -14.46
N ASN A 245 -0.90 34.35 -13.45
CA ASN A 245 -2.18 34.83 -12.93
C ASN A 245 -2.96 35.62 -13.98
N ALA A 246 -2.27 36.47 -14.76
CA ALA A 246 -2.90 37.19 -15.86
C ALA A 246 -3.42 36.23 -16.93
N PHE A 247 -2.67 35.18 -17.28
CA PHE A 247 -3.08 34.14 -18.21
C PHE A 247 -4.31 33.39 -17.71
N LYS A 248 -4.36 32.98 -16.43
CA LYS A 248 -5.50 32.26 -15.82
C LYS A 248 -6.84 33.02 -15.89
N THR A 249 -6.81 34.33 -16.12
CA THR A 249 -8.02 35.16 -16.15
C THR A 249 -8.85 34.95 -17.44
N ASP A 250 -8.19 34.77 -18.58
CA ASP A 250 -8.86 34.70 -19.90
C ASP A 250 -8.23 33.69 -20.88
N TYR A 251 -7.18 32.98 -20.45
CA TYR A 251 -6.40 32.02 -21.24
C TYR A 251 -5.83 32.60 -22.54
N ASN A 252 -5.57 33.91 -22.58
CA ASN A 252 -4.95 34.55 -23.73
C ASN A 252 -3.45 34.21 -23.82
N ILE A 253 -3.09 33.36 -24.78
CA ILE A 253 -1.72 32.87 -24.99
C ILE A 253 -0.71 33.99 -25.23
N GLU A 254 -1.12 35.13 -25.83
CA GLU A 254 -0.21 36.27 -26.08
C GLU A 254 0.45 36.82 -24.82
N LYS A 255 -0.17 36.60 -23.65
CA LYS A 255 0.42 36.98 -22.35
C LYS A 255 1.74 36.25 -22.06
N LEU A 256 1.96 35.09 -22.69
CA LEU A 256 3.16 34.27 -22.51
C LEU A 256 4.28 34.62 -23.50
N LYS A 257 4.10 35.60 -24.38
CA LYS A 257 5.01 35.87 -25.50
C LYS A 257 6.47 36.13 -25.11
N ASN A 258 6.69 36.73 -23.94
CA ASN A 258 8.02 37.04 -23.43
C ASN A 258 8.52 36.00 -22.41
N MET A 259 7.75 34.95 -22.14
CA MET A 259 8.15 33.89 -21.21
C MET A 259 9.06 32.90 -21.90
N THR A 260 10.06 32.41 -21.16
CA THR A 260 10.93 31.34 -21.64
C THR A 260 10.15 30.02 -21.72
N PRO A 261 10.55 29.08 -22.57
CA PRO A 261 9.96 27.74 -22.59
C PRO A 261 10.00 27.05 -21.22
N GLN A 262 11.09 27.23 -20.47
CA GLN A 262 11.22 26.76 -19.08
C GLN A 262 10.14 27.34 -18.16
N ALA A 263 9.91 28.66 -18.21
CA ALA A 263 8.88 29.33 -17.40
C ALA A 263 7.49 28.78 -17.70
N ILE A 264 7.15 28.59 -18.98
CA ILE A 264 5.87 28.03 -19.42
C ILE A 264 5.72 26.58 -18.94
N THR A 265 6.80 25.79 -18.98
CA THR A 265 6.81 24.43 -18.41
C THR A 265 6.54 24.44 -16.91
N LYS A 266 7.15 25.34 -16.13
CA LYS A 266 6.83 25.48 -14.70
C LYS A 266 5.36 25.82 -14.47
N MET A 267 4.80 26.78 -15.22
CA MET A 267 3.37 27.16 -15.13
C MET A 267 2.45 25.96 -15.43
N PHE A 268 2.81 25.15 -16.42
CA PHE A 268 2.07 23.95 -16.80
C PHE A 268 2.07 22.90 -15.68
N LEU A 269 3.24 22.63 -15.09
CA LEU A 269 3.35 21.71 -13.96
C LEU A 269 2.65 22.24 -12.69
N MET A 270 2.76 23.54 -12.41
CA MET A 270 2.04 24.18 -11.31
C MET A 270 0.52 24.07 -11.47
N SER A 271 0.01 24.12 -12.72
CA SER A 271 -1.41 23.87 -12.99
C SER A 271 -1.83 22.43 -12.65
N ASP A 272 -0.97 21.44 -12.86
CA ASP A 272 -1.23 20.04 -12.46
C ASP A 272 -1.19 19.90 -10.92
N ILE A 273 -0.21 20.52 -10.25
CA ILE A 273 -0.13 20.57 -8.76
C ILE A 273 -1.39 21.17 -8.17
N GLU A 274 -1.86 22.30 -8.71
CA GLU A 274 -3.04 23.01 -8.24
C GLU A 274 -4.36 22.32 -8.60
N LYS A 275 -4.31 21.27 -9.43
CA LYS A 275 -5.46 20.61 -10.07
C LYS A 275 -6.31 21.58 -10.91
N ASP A 276 -5.68 22.62 -11.45
CA ASP A 276 -6.31 23.56 -12.37
C ASP A 276 -6.20 23.04 -13.80
N PHE A 277 -7.00 22.00 -14.10
CA PHE A 277 -6.95 21.31 -15.38
C PHE A 277 -7.34 22.18 -16.57
N LYS A 278 -8.13 23.24 -16.36
CA LYS A 278 -8.46 24.20 -17.43
C LYS A 278 -7.22 24.99 -17.83
N THR A 279 -6.47 25.48 -16.85
CA THR A 279 -5.21 26.18 -17.11
C THR A 279 -4.17 25.24 -17.71
N TYR A 280 -4.08 24.00 -17.21
CA TYR A 280 -3.23 22.96 -17.79
C TYR A 280 -3.52 22.74 -19.29
N GLU A 281 -4.79 22.52 -19.64
CA GLU A 281 -5.23 22.31 -21.03
C GLU A 281 -4.98 23.54 -21.91
N ALA A 282 -5.17 24.75 -21.36
CA ALA A 282 -4.95 26.00 -22.10
C ALA A 282 -3.47 26.28 -22.38
N LEU A 283 -2.57 25.82 -21.51
CA LEU A 283 -1.13 25.93 -21.70
C LEU A 283 -0.60 24.92 -22.73
N PHE A 284 -1.21 23.74 -22.81
CA PHE A 284 -0.80 22.69 -23.76
C PHE A 284 -0.88 23.16 -25.22
N THR A 285 0.07 22.71 -26.04
CA THR A 285 0.23 23.16 -27.42
C THR A 285 -1.03 23.05 -28.27
N THR A 286 -1.33 24.10 -29.03
CA THR A 286 -2.46 24.12 -29.98
C THR A 286 -2.14 23.47 -31.33
N ASN A 287 -0.86 23.17 -31.59
CA ASN A 287 -0.44 22.46 -32.78
C ASN A 287 -1.05 21.05 -32.79
N LYS A 288 -1.51 20.63 -33.97
CA LYS A 288 -2.11 19.30 -34.18
C LYS A 288 -1.21 18.49 -35.10
N ASN A 289 -0.54 17.52 -34.52
CA ASN A 289 0.21 16.48 -35.22
C ASN A 289 -0.01 15.13 -34.51
N GLU A 290 0.49 14.05 -35.09
CA GLU A 290 0.24 12.70 -34.56
C GLU A 290 0.71 12.52 -33.10
N GLU A 291 1.85 13.10 -32.76
CA GLU A 291 2.46 13.04 -31.43
C GLU A 291 1.63 13.78 -30.39
N THR A 292 1.33 15.05 -30.63
CA THR A 292 0.50 15.89 -29.75
C THR A 292 -0.92 15.34 -29.59
N GLU A 293 -1.51 14.78 -30.65
CA GLU A 293 -2.81 14.10 -30.57
C GLU A 293 -2.74 12.80 -29.76
N SER A 294 -1.60 12.09 -29.79
CA SER A 294 -1.37 10.93 -28.91
C SER A 294 -1.36 11.35 -27.44
N VAL A 295 -0.65 12.44 -27.12
CA VAL A 295 -0.60 13.01 -25.76
C VAL A 295 -1.98 13.48 -25.30
N ARG A 296 -2.76 14.13 -26.17
CA ARG A 296 -4.15 14.53 -25.87
C ARG A 296 -5.04 13.32 -25.58
N ARG A 297 -4.99 12.27 -26.40
CA ARG A 297 -5.75 11.03 -26.18
C ARG A 297 -5.37 10.37 -24.85
N TYR A 298 -4.07 10.35 -24.53
CA TYR A 298 -3.57 9.86 -23.26
C TYR A 298 -4.13 10.67 -22.08
N TYR A 299 -4.04 12.00 -22.16
CA TYR A 299 -4.56 12.90 -21.14
C TYR A 299 -6.06 12.71 -20.92
N GLU A 300 -6.87 12.69 -21.98
CA GLU A 300 -8.32 12.48 -21.86
C GLU A 300 -8.67 11.11 -21.24
N LYS A 301 -7.95 10.05 -21.62
CA LYS A 301 -8.12 8.71 -21.01
C LYS A 301 -7.76 8.70 -19.52
N THR A 302 -6.81 9.54 -19.11
CA THR A 302 -6.27 9.58 -17.74
C THR A 302 -6.90 10.64 -16.84
N LYS A 303 -7.70 11.54 -17.43
CA LYS A 303 -8.27 12.72 -16.76
C LYS A 303 -9.09 12.38 -15.52
N ILE A 304 -9.95 11.36 -15.61
CA ILE A 304 -10.76 10.92 -14.46
C ILE A 304 -9.88 10.42 -13.31
N VAL A 305 -8.80 9.70 -13.63
CA VAL A 305 -7.85 9.20 -12.63
C VAL A 305 -7.13 10.37 -11.95
N ARG A 306 -6.65 11.33 -12.74
CA ARG A 306 -6.01 12.57 -12.25
C ARG A 306 -6.94 13.36 -11.33
N GLN A 307 -8.22 13.45 -11.68
CA GLN A 307 -9.21 14.22 -10.92
C GLN A 307 -9.57 13.54 -9.60
N GLU A 308 -9.80 12.23 -9.63
CA GLU A 308 -10.35 11.49 -8.49
C GLU A 308 -9.30 10.92 -7.54
N LEU A 309 -8.12 10.52 -8.03
CA LEU A 309 -7.12 9.82 -7.20
C LEU A 309 -5.96 10.71 -6.74
N PHE A 310 -5.55 11.70 -7.53
CA PHE A 310 -4.39 12.54 -7.21
C PHE A 310 -4.82 13.76 -6.38
N THR A 311 -4.26 13.90 -5.17
CA THR A 311 -4.37 15.14 -4.37
C THR A 311 -3.29 16.15 -4.79
N LYS A 312 -3.38 17.38 -4.26
CA LYS A 312 -2.35 18.40 -4.54
C LYS A 312 -1.00 17.98 -3.98
N GLU A 313 -0.99 17.37 -2.81
CA GLU A 313 0.18 16.87 -2.11
C GLU A 313 0.83 15.73 -2.90
N ILE A 314 0.04 14.77 -3.40
CA ILE A 314 0.54 13.70 -4.27
C ILE A 314 1.11 14.29 -5.57
N ASN A 315 0.40 15.20 -6.24
CA ASN A 315 0.91 15.82 -7.46
C ASN A 315 2.21 16.59 -7.21
N ARG A 316 2.30 17.33 -6.10
CA ARG A 316 3.51 18.06 -5.70
C ARG A 316 4.68 17.09 -5.50
N LEU A 317 4.48 16.02 -4.73
CA LEU A 317 5.50 15.00 -4.47
C LEU A 317 6.02 14.36 -5.76
N ILE A 318 5.10 13.96 -6.64
CA ILE A 318 5.44 13.33 -7.91
C ILE A 318 6.21 14.30 -8.81
N ILE A 319 5.78 15.56 -8.88
CA ILE A 319 6.44 16.56 -9.71
C ILE A 319 7.81 16.92 -9.14
N ALA A 320 7.94 17.01 -7.82
CA ALA A 320 9.22 17.22 -7.15
C ALA A 320 10.22 16.09 -7.46
N ASN A 321 9.77 14.83 -7.49
CA ASN A 321 10.62 13.70 -7.85
C ASN A 321 11.02 13.70 -9.34
N LEU A 322 10.03 13.77 -10.25
CA LEU A 322 10.25 13.59 -11.69
C LEU A 322 10.88 14.82 -12.38
N PHE A 323 10.65 16.01 -11.84
CA PHE A 323 11.09 17.27 -12.44
C PHE A 323 12.09 18.03 -11.56
N ALA A 324 12.74 17.33 -10.63
CA ALA A 324 13.91 17.87 -9.91
C ALA A 324 14.93 18.40 -10.93
N GLY A 325 15.51 19.57 -10.67
CA GLY A 325 16.50 20.20 -11.55
C GLY A 325 15.90 21.05 -12.67
N LEU A 326 14.56 21.12 -12.80
CA LEU A 326 13.90 21.96 -13.82
C LEU A 326 14.27 23.45 -13.70
N GLU A 327 14.62 23.95 -12.51
CA GLU A 327 15.11 25.31 -12.27
C GLU A 327 16.40 25.63 -13.01
N HIS A 328 17.18 24.62 -13.39
CA HIS A 328 18.42 24.73 -14.15
C HIS A 328 18.25 24.32 -15.63
N ALA A 329 17.02 24.14 -16.08
CA ALA A 329 16.77 23.64 -17.42
C ALA A 329 17.15 24.64 -18.52
N GLU A 330 17.67 24.11 -19.61
CA GLU A 330 18.00 24.86 -20.82
C GLU A 330 17.02 24.52 -21.94
N PHE A 331 16.76 25.48 -22.83
CA PHE A 331 15.93 25.25 -24.00
C PHE A 331 16.79 25.04 -25.25
N GLU A 332 16.57 23.92 -25.93
CA GLU A 332 17.19 23.61 -27.22
C GLU A 332 16.11 23.61 -28.31
N GLN A 333 16.19 24.57 -29.23
CA GLN A 333 15.36 24.56 -30.42
C GLN A 333 15.93 23.54 -31.42
N GLN A 334 15.11 22.54 -31.78
CA GLN A 334 15.52 21.47 -32.70
C GLN A 334 15.11 21.77 -34.15
N THR A 335 13.92 22.37 -34.33
CA THR A 335 13.42 22.83 -35.63
C THR A 335 12.78 24.22 -35.48
N ASP A 336 12.23 24.79 -36.55
CA ASP A 336 11.53 26.08 -36.46
C ASP A 336 10.31 26.03 -35.53
N THR A 337 9.67 24.85 -35.42
CA THR A 337 8.43 24.64 -34.68
C THR A 337 8.56 23.70 -33.48
N THR A 338 9.66 22.96 -33.34
CA THR A 338 9.87 22.00 -32.24
C THR A 338 11.14 22.31 -31.46
N GLY A 339 11.12 22.02 -30.16
CA GLY A 339 12.26 22.14 -29.28
C GLY A 339 12.03 21.36 -27.98
N VAL A 340 13.03 21.36 -27.13
CA VAL A 340 12.98 20.61 -25.86
C VAL A 340 13.53 21.44 -24.71
N VAL A 341 12.94 21.29 -23.53
CA VAL A 341 13.50 21.76 -22.26
C VAL A 341 14.31 20.62 -21.66
N LYS A 342 15.62 20.81 -21.51
CA LYS A 342 16.58 19.78 -21.05
C LYS A 342 17.07 20.09 -19.64
N PHE A 343 17.13 19.08 -18.79
CA PHE A 343 17.69 19.16 -17.43
C PHE A 343 18.16 17.80 -16.95
N ILE A 344 18.85 17.76 -15.80
CA ILE A 344 19.25 16.52 -15.14
C ILE A 344 18.31 16.31 -13.96
N SER A 345 17.45 15.30 -14.05
CA SER A 345 16.58 14.87 -12.95
C SER A 345 17.29 13.89 -12.02
N LEU A 346 16.60 13.41 -10.99
CA LEU A 346 17.12 12.36 -10.10
C LEU A 346 17.40 11.05 -10.86
N GLU A 347 16.65 10.77 -11.94
CA GLU A 347 16.82 9.59 -12.78
C GLU A 347 17.84 9.81 -13.93
N GLY A 348 18.32 11.04 -14.10
CA GLY A 348 19.32 11.41 -15.10
C GLY A 348 18.83 12.42 -16.15
N PRO A 349 19.48 12.47 -17.33
CA PRO A 349 19.13 13.43 -18.37
C PRO A 349 17.66 13.28 -18.81
N THR A 350 16.92 14.38 -18.76
CA THR A 350 15.48 14.45 -19.09
C THR A 350 15.25 15.55 -20.12
N GLU A 351 14.37 15.29 -21.09
CA GLU A 351 13.96 16.24 -22.13
C GLU A 351 12.44 16.32 -22.20
N LEU A 352 11.89 17.54 -22.25
CA LEU A 352 10.46 17.79 -22.34
C LEU A 352 10.12 18.48 -23.66
N GLY A 353 9.28 17.85 -24.47
CA GLY A 353 8.88 18.36 -25.77
C GLY A 353 8.10 19.67 -25.70
N MET A 354 8.46 20.61 -26.57
CA MET A 354 7.82 21.91 -26.75
C MET A 354 7.51 22.14 -28.23
N GLU A 355 6.38 22.79 -28.48
CA GLU A 355 5.88 23.12 -29.82
C GLU A 355 5.61 24.63 -29.91
N LYS A 356 6.15 25.28 -30.93
CA LYS A 356 5.94 26.71 -31.20
C LYS A 356 4.64 26.89 -31.99
N ASN A 357 3.73 27.68 -31.45
CA ASN A 357 2.47 28.00 -32.14
C ASN A 357 2.66 29.06 -33.24
N ALA A 358 1.57 29.37 -33.96
CA ALA A 358 1.57 30.34 -35.05
C ALA A 358 1.96 31.78 -34.63
N GLN A 359 1.85 32.11 -33.34
CA GLN A 359 2.21 33.40 -32.76
C GLN A 359 3.66 33.44 -32.25
N GLY A 360 4.42 32.36 -32.44
CA GLY A 360 5.82 32.24 -32.04
C GLY A 360 6.03 31.86 -30.58
N ILE A 361 4.98 31.41 -29.89
CA ILE A 361 4.99 31.09 -28.46
C ILE A 361 5.18 29.59 -28.30
N TRP A 362 6.17 29.20 -27.48
CA TRP A 362 6.45 27.81 -27.16
C TRP A 362 5.45 27.28 -26.13
N GLN A 363 4.89 26.10 -26.38
CA GLN A 363 3.91 25.46 -25.52
C GLN A 363 4.32 24.00 -25.23
N PRO A 364 4.02 23.47 -24.03
CA PRO A 364 4.24 22.06 -23.71
C PRO A 364 3.56 21.13 -24.71
N ALA A 365 4.31 20.14 -25.19
CA ALA A 365 3.84 19.07 -26.07
C ALA A 365 3.88 17.70 -25.37
N PHE A 366 3.98 17.69 -24.05
CA PHE A 366 4.05 16.47 -23.23
C PHE A 366 2.92 16.44 -22.19
N SER A 367 2.68 15.25 -21.64
CA SER A 367 1.90 15.06 -20.41
C SER A 367 2.73 14.21 -19.48
N ARG A 368 2.63 14.44 -18.18
CA ARG A 368 3.18 13.51 -17.19
C ARG A 368 2.56 12.12 -17.40
N GLY A 369 3.38 11.08 -17.36
CA GLY A 369 2.91 9.70 -17.30
C GLY A 369 2.20 9.41 -15.98
N ILE A 370 1.11 8.65 -16.05
CA ILE A 370 0.39 8.07 -14.92
C ILE A 370 0.20 6.55 -15.06
N TYR A 371 0.76 5.91 -16.08
CA TYR A 371 0.89 4.45 -16.26
C TYR A 371 1.80 4.18 -17.45
#